data_AF-A0A0F9WUJ3-F1
#
_entry.id   AF-A0A0F9WUJ3-F1
#
_cell.length_a   1.000
_cell.length_b   1.000
_cell.length_c   1.000
_cell.angle_alpha   90.00
_cell.angle_beta   90.00
_cell.angle_gamma   90.00
#
_symmetry.space_group_name_H-M   'P 1'
#
loop_
_entity.id
_entity.type
_entity.pdbx_description
1 polymer ?
#
loop_
_entity_poly.entity_id
_entity_poly.type
_entity_poly.pdbx_seq_one_letter_code
_entity_poly.pdbx_strand_id
1 'polypeptide(L)'
;MYNIAYICLFCNKEYPKLCKLNQHLETHLNIKKHKCNVCDKSFYRKSARDLHLKIHTQDEKFTCKICNNNFSNKNNLERHLWSFHPTFDDS
;
A
#
# COMPACT_ATOMS: atom_id res chain seq x y z
N MET A 1 -27.05 -10.52 16.72
CA MET A 1 -26.60 -9.60 15.65
C MET A 1 -25.98 -10.44 14.55
N TYR A 2 -26.57 -10.49 13.35
CA TYR A 2 -26.01 -11.26 12.24
C TYR A 2 -24.83 -10.50 11.62
N ASN A 3 -23.65 -11.11 11.62
CA ASN A 3 -22.48 -10.58 10.92
C ASN A 3 -22.61 -10.94 9.43
N ILE A 4 -23.18 -10.04 8.64
CA ILE A 4 -23.30 -10.23 7.19
C ILE A 4 -21.95 -9.87 6.56
N ALA A 5 -21.22 -10.90 6.10
CA ALA A 5 -20.01 -10.75 5.31
C ALA A 5 -20.35 -10.81 3.81
N TYR A 6 -19.58 -10.07 3.01
CA TYR A 6 -19.65 -10.10 1.56
C TYR A 6 -18.53 -10.99 1.02
N ILE A 7 -18.88 -12.03 0.28
CA ILE A 7 -17.94 -13.07 -0.15
C ILE A 7 -17.55 -12.85 -1.62
N CYS A 8 -16.25 -12.89 -1.91
CA CYS A 8 -15.76 -12.94 -3.28
C CYS A 8 -15.94 -14.34 -3.86
N LEU A 9 -16.74 -14.47 -4.92
CA LEU A 9 -17.00 -15.78 -5.54
C LEU A 9 -15.81 -16.34 -6.35
N PHE A 10 -14.77 -15.54 -6.62
CA PHE A 10 -13.57 -16.00 -7.33
C PHE A 10 -12.52 -16.63 -6.41
N CYS A 11 -12.47 -16.22 -5.13
CA CYS A 11 -11.42 -16.68 -4.20
C CYS A 11 -11.92 -16.91 -2.76
N ASN A 12 -13.24 -16.86 -2.53
CA ASN A 12 -13.92 -17.05 -1.25
C ASN A 12 -13.44 -16.15 -0.11
N LYS A 13 -12.78 -15.02 -0.41
CA LYS A 13 -12.42 -14.03 0.60
C LYS A 13 -13.63 -13.27 1.10
N GLU A 14 -13.69 -13.10 2.41
CA GLU A 14 -14.76 -12.37 3.09
C GLU A 14 -14.38 -10.91 3.32
N TYR A 15 -15.39 -10.04 3.18
CA TYR A 15 -15.26 -8.61 3.38
C TYR A 15 -16.37 -8.08 4.28
N PRO A 16 -16.06 -7.17 5.22
CA PRO A 16 -17.07 -6.62 6.13
C PRO A 16 -18.01 -5.62 5.46
N LYS A 17 -17.72 -5.17 4.23
CA LYS A 17 -18.50 -4.17 3.50
C LYS A 17 -18.48 -4.45 2.00
N LEU A 18 -19.61 -4.22 1.32
CA LEU A 18 -19.72 -4.36 -0.14
C LEU A 18 -18.70 -3.51 -0.90
N CYS A 19 -18.42 -2.29 -0.44
CA CYS A 19 -17.43 -1.42 -1.08
C CYS A 19 -16.00 -2.02 -1.05
N LYS A 20 -15.68 -2.81 -0.03
CA LYS A 20 -14.39 -3.51 0.09
C LYS A 20 -14.34 -4.72 -0.84
N LEU A 21 -15.45 -5.47 -0.96
CA LEU A 21 -15.57 -6.53 -1.96
C LEU A 21 -15.43 -5.94 -3.38
N ASN A 22 -16.15 -4.87 -3.71
CA ASN A 22 -16.08 -4.24 -5.04
C ASN A 22 -14.66 -3.77 -5.38
N GLN A 23 -13.97 -3.12 -4.42
CA GLN A 23 -12.55 -2.76 -4.60
C GLN A 23 -11.66 -3.99 -4.79
N HIS A 24 -11.94 -5.09 -4.10
CA HIS A 24 -11.19 -6.32 -4.29
C HIS A 24 -11.45 -6.93 -5.68
N LEU A 25 -12.69 -6.93 -6.17
CA LEU A 25 -13.03 -7.48 -7.49
C LEU A 25 -12.28 -6.78 -8.63
N GLU A 26 -11.91 -5.51 -8.47
CA GLU A 26 -11.03 -4.80 -9.42
C GLU A 26 -9.70 -5.55 -9.66
N THR A 27 -9.20 -6.30 -8.67
CA THR A 27 -7.97 -7.10 -8.79
C THR A 27 -8.16 -8.34 -9.65
N HIS A 28 -9.33 -8.98 -9.62
CA HIS A 28 -9.66 -10.11 -10.50
C HIS A 28 -9.88 -9.66 -11.94
N LEU A 29 -10.51 -8.50 -12.12
CA LEU A 29 -10.79 -7.93 -13.43
C LEU A 29 -9.62 -7.15 -14.03
N ASN A 30 -8.48 -7.06 -13.32
CA ASN A 30 -7.31 -6.27 -13.70
C ASN A 30 -7.61 -4.78 -13.97
N ILE A 31 -8.64 -4.22 -13.32
CA ILE A 31 -9.06 -2.84 -13.52
C ILE A 31 -8.22 -1.91 -12.63
N LYS A 32 -7.22 -1.27 -13.22
CA LYS A 32 -6.35 -0.30 -12.53
C LYS A 32 -6.84 1.13 -12.78
N LYS A 33 -7.74 1.62 -11.94
CA LYS A 33 -8.40 2.94 -12.12
C LYS A 33 -7.48 4.14 -11.90
N HIS A 34 -6.40 3.97 -11.14
CA HIS A 34 -5.58 5.10 -10.69
C HIS A 34 -4.31 5.19 -11.54
N LYS A 35 -4.37 5.97 -12.62
CA LYS A 35 -3.23 6.21 -13.51
C LYS A 35 -2.22 7.17 -12.88
N CYS A 36 -0.95 6.89 -13.08
CA CYS A 36 0.11 7.87 -12.90
C CYS A 36 0.00 8.93 -14.01
N ASN A 37 0.21 10.19 -13.67
CA ASN A 37 0.22 11.29 -14.63
C ASN A 37 1.62 11.59 -15.18
N VAL A 38 2.66 10.91 -14.69
CA VAL A 38 4.05 11.09 -15.10
C VAL A 38 4.55 9.93 -15.97
N CYS A 39 3.94 8.73 -15.85
CA CYS A 39 4.30 7.55 -16.64
C CYS A 39 3.09 6.64 -16.88
N ASP A 40 3.25 5.59 -17.69
CA ASP A 40 2.15 4.69 -18.08
C ASP A 40 1.67 3.71 -16.99
N LYS A 41 2.23 3.80 -15.77
CA LYS A 41 1.84 2.91 -14.67
C LYS A 41 0.45 3.25 -14.15
N SER A 42 -0.34 2.21 -13.87
CA SER A 42 -1.67 2.32 -13.27
C SER A 42 -1.77 1.45 -12.02
N PHE A 43 -2.64 1.82 -11.07
CA PHE A 43 -2.77 1.17 -9.77
C PHE A 43 -4.24 0.88 -9.42
N TYR A 44 -4.46 -0.15 -8.61
CA TYR A 44 -5.77 -0.52 -8.07
C TYR A 44 -6.26 0.42 -6.96
N ARG A 45 -5.34 1.13 -6.29
CA ARG A 45 -5.68 2.02 -5.16
C ARG A 45 -5.05 3.39 -5.36
N LYS A 46 -5.80 4.45 -5.03
CA LYS A 46 -5.31 5.84 -5.02
C LYS A 46 -4.04 5.98 -4.18
N SER A 47 -4.04 5.43 -2.97
CA SER A 47 -2.88 5.49 -2.07
C SER A 47 -1.62 4.84 -2.66
N ALA A 48 -1.75 3.76 -3.42
CA ALA A 48 -0.62 3.13 -4.10
C ALA A 48 -0.08 4.01 -5.25
N ARG A 49 -0.97 4.68 -5.99
CA ARG A 49 -0.58 5.67 -7.00
C ARG A 49 0.12 6.86 -6.36
N ASP A 50 -0.45 7.41 -5.29
CA ASP A 50 0.11 8.59 -4.60
C ASP A 50 1.49 8.26 -3.99
N LEU A 51 1.65 7.09 -3.39
CA LEU A 51 2.96 6.61 -2.95
C LEU A 51 3.95 6.45 -4.12
N HIS A 52 3.49 5.92 -5.25
CA HIS A 52 4.31 5.83 -6.44
C HIS A 52 4.78 7.21 -6.92
N LEU A 53 3.94 8.26 -6.84
CA LEU A 53 4.34 9.61 -7.26
C LEU A 53 5.54 10.16 -6.49
N LYS A 54 5.78 9.73 -5.25
CA LYS A 54 6.97 10.13 -4.47
C LYS A 54 8.30 9.78 -5.17
N ILE A 55 8.30 8.79 -6.05
CA ILE A 55 9.51 8.45 -6.82
C ILE A 55 9.82 9.48 -7.91
N HIS A 56 8.79 10.16 -8.43
CA HIS A 56 8.91 11.16 -9.49
C HIS A 56 9.25 12.53 -8.92
N THR A 57 8.77 12.85 -7.72
CA THR A 57 8.95 14.17 -7.10
C THR A 57 10.28 14.34 -6.37
N GLN A 58 11.08 13.27 -6.19
CA GLN A 58 12.26 13.22 -5.30
C GLN A 58 12.01 13.64 -3.84
N ASP A 59 10.78 14.04 -3.51
CA ASP A 59 10.38 14.59 -2.24
C ASP A 59 9.97 13.52 -1.23
N GLU A 60 10.42 13.76 0.01
CA GLU A 60 10.13 13.00 1.23
C GLU A 60 10.53 11.52 1.19
N LYS A 61 11.84 11.31 1.24
CA LYS A 61 12.40 10.05 1.71
C LYS A 61 12.27 9.97 3.24
N PHE A 62 11.80 8.82 3.72
CA PHE A 62 11.91 8.45 5.13
C PHE A 62 13.34 7.98 5.37
N THR A 63 14.10 8.74 6.14
CA THR A 63 15.52 8.42 6.39
C THR A 63 15.68 7.63 7.68
N CYS A 64 16.42 6.53 7.62
CA CYS A 64 16.86 5.81 8.81
C CYS A 64 17.88 6.67 9.57
N LYS A 65 17.59 7.02 10.82
CA LYS A 65 18.47 7.87 11.64
C LYS A 65 19.77 7.18 12.07
N ILE A 66 19.89 5.86 11.88
CA ILE A 66 21.05 5.06 12.31
C ILE A 66 22.06 4.92 11.17
N CYS A 67 21.59 4.57 9.96
CA CYS A 67 22.44 4.32 8.80
C CYS A 67 22.22 5.28 7.63
N ASN A 68 21.36 6.29 7.78
CA ASN A 68 21.04 7.31 6.77
C ASN A 68 20.47 6.78 5.45
N ASN A 69 20.02 5.52 5.42
CA ASN A 69 19.33 4.96 4.26
C ASN A 69 17.96 5.60 4.05
N ASN A 70 17.62 5.84 2.79
CA ASN A 70 16.40 6.53 2.39
C ASN A 70 15.34 5.56 1.86
N PHE A 71 14.09 5.72 2.32
CA PHE A 71 12.96 4.88 1.96
C PHE A 71 11.82 5.69 1.37
N SER A 72 11.09 5.12 0.42
CA SER A 72 9.95 5.79 -0.23
C SER A 72 8.68 5.88 0.63
N ASN A 73 8.61 5.15 1.74
CA ASN A 73 7.51 5.22 2.71
C ASN A 73 7.94 4.74 4.11
N LYS A 74 7.11 5.08 5.11
CA LYS A 74 7.29 4.71 6.52
C LYS A 74 7.36 3.20 6.74
N ASN A 75 6.44 2.41 6.17
CA ASN A 75 6.42 0.96 6.39
C ASN A 75 7.70 0.28 5.92
N ASN A 76 8.31 0.77 4.83
CA ASN A 76 9.60 0.29 4.35
C ASN A 76 10.74 0.63 5.33
N LEU A 77 10.74 1.83 5.91
CA LEU A 77 11.67 2.20 6.97
C LEU A 77 11.45 1.34 8.22
N GLU A 78 10.22 1.16 8.69
CA GLU A 78 9.89 0.33 9.87
C GLU A 78 10.35 -1.11 9.68
N ARG A 79 10.11 -1.71 8.51
CA ARG A 79 10.62 -3.06 8.20
C ARG A 79 12.15 -3.09 8.21
N HIS A 80 12.81 -2.07 7.66
CA HIS A 80 14.26 -1.97 7.69
C HIS A 80 14.78 -1.87 9.14
N LEU A 81 14.17 -1.04 9.98
CA LEU A 81 14.52 -0.93 11.39
C LEU A 81 14.33 -2.26 12.11
N TRP A 82 13.20 -2.94 11.91
CA TRP A 82 12.95 -4.24 12.54
C TRP A 82 13.97 -5.31 12.13
N SER A 83 14.40 -5.34 10.87
CA SER A 83 15.35 -6.35 10.38
C SER A 83 16.82 -6.02 10.64
N PHE A 84 17.22 -4.75 10.62
CA PHE A 84 18.64 -4.34 10.66
C PHE A 84 19.00 -3.53 11.90
N HIS A 85 18.01 -3.01 12.62
CA HIS A 85 18.17 -2.20 13.84
C HIS A 85 17.15 -2.58 14.92
N PRO A 86 17.05 -3.88 15.31
CA PRO A 86 15.96 -4.40 16.16
C PRO A 86 15.94 -3.84 17.60
N THR A 87 16.99 -3.15 18.02
CA THR A 87 17.12 -2.52 19.35
C THR A 87 16.77 -1.04 19.34
N PHE A 88 16.41 -0.47 18.19
CA PHE A 88 16.01 0.93 18.10
C PHE A 88 14.52 1.04 18.44
N ASP A 89 14.25 0.98 19.74
CA ASP A 89 12.94 1.25 20.33
C ASP A 89 12.73 2.77 20.26
N ASP A 90 12.06 3.25 19.21
CA ASP A 90 11.63 4.65 19.09
C ASP A 90 10.45 4.83 20.07
N SER A 91 10.80 5.13 21.32
CA SER A 91 9.90 5.66 22.35
C SER A 91 9.37 7.04 21.94
#